data_AF-A0A8X6PYR7-F1
#
_entry.id   AF-A0A8X6PYR7-F1
#
_cell.length_a   1.000
_cell.length_b   1.000
_cell.length_c   1.000
_cell.angle_alpha   90.00
_cell.angle_beta   90.00
_cell.angle_gamma   90.00
#
_symmetry.space_group_name_H-M   'P 1'
#
loop_
_entity.id
_entity.type
_entity.pdbx_description
1 polymer ?
#
loop_
_entity_poly.entity_id
_entity_poly.type
_entity_poly.pdbx_seq_one_letter_code
_entity_poly.pdbx_strand_id
1 'polypeptide(L)'
;MLEFLDRINNSVSFYEIPTHLACAYLKGHLIGKAKDWFEIIGSSYVTGTATDFAQLKQALTNSFPMVRNRSVLEAEFYSSHQVRSQTPSDFVYKLLKIQKILDFEMTEENLLNHIIMRLSPQVMNYVEVFATLQQRPNFYN
;
A
#
# COMPACT_ATOMS: atom_id res chain seq x y z
N MET A 1 -8.38 -7.74 -6.47
CA MET A 1 -9.45 -7.68 -5.46
C MET A 1 -10.83 -7.86 -6.10
N LEU A 2 -11.31 -6.98 -6.98
CA LEU A 2 -12.64 -7.12 -7.60
C LEU A 2 -12.79 -8.44 -8.40
N GLU A 3 -11.82 -8.78 -9.27
CA GLU A 3 -11.84 -10.07 -9.99
C GLU A 3 -11.82 -11.30 -9.06
N PHE A 4 -11.16 -11.20 -7.90
CA PHE A 4 -11.17 -12.28 -6.91
C PHE A 4 -12.56 -12.41 -6.28
N LEU A 5 -13.17 -11.30 -5.87
CA LEU A 5 -14.51 -11.30 -5.29
C LEU A 5 -15.56 -11.75 -6.30
N ASP A 6 -15.43 -11.37 -7.56
CA ASP A 6 -16.32 -11.82 -8.65
C ASP A 6 -16.20 -13.32 -8.88
N ARG A 7 -14.97 -13.88 -8.88
CA ARG A 7 -14.77 -15.34 -8.97
C ARG A 7 -15.39 -16.08 -7.78
N ILE A 8 -15.19 -15.58 -6.55
CA ILE A 8 -15.81 -16.18 -5.37
C ILE A 8 -17.34 -16.07 -5.45
N ASN A 9 -17.87 -14.92 -5.87
CA ASN A 9 -19.30 -14.71 -6.03
C ASN A 9 -19.91 -15.64 -7.09
N ASN A 10 -19.23 -15.82 -8.22
CA ASN A 10 -19.65 -16.74 -9.27
C ASN A 10 -19.64 -18.19 -8.79
N SER A 11 -18.62 -18.60 -8.02
CA SER A 11 -18.58 -19.94 -7.40
C SER A 11 -19.71 -20.13 -6.39
N VAL A 12 -19.96 -19.14 -5.53
CA VAL A 12 -21.06 -19.17 -4.55
C VAL A 12 -22.42 -19.31 -5.24
N SER A 13 -22.64 -18.56 -6.32
CA SER A 13 -23.87 -18.65 -7.13
C SER A 13 -23.97 -19.96 -7.91
N PHE A 14 -22.88 -20.43 -8.52
CA PHE A 14 -22.88 -21.65 -9.33
C PHE A 14 -23.14 -22.92 -8.51
N TYR A 15 -22.57 -23.00 -7.31
CA TYR A 15 -22.76 -24.13 -6.40
C TYR A 15 -23.92 -23.94 -5.41
N GLU A 16 -24.72 -22.87 -5.57
CA GLU A 16 -25.85 -22.51 -4.71
C GLU A 16 -25.48 -22.54 -3.21
N ILE A 17 -24.28 -22.04 -2.87
CA ILE A 17 -23.76 -22.12 -1.51
C ILE A 17 -24.62 -21.23 -0.60
N PRO A 18 -25.21 -21.77 0.49
CA PRO A 18 -25.96 -20.99 1.47
C PRO A 18 -25.14 -19.82 2.01
N THR A 19 -25.75 -18.66 2.24
CA THR A 19 -25.03 -17.42 2.60
C THR A 19 -24.15 -17.58 3.85
N HIS A 20 -24.59 -18.39 4.83
CA HIS A 20 -23.81 -18.70 6.03
C HIS A 20 -22.53 -19.50 5.73
N LEU A 21 -22.54 -20.34 4.70
CA LEU A 21 -21.36 -21.07 4.21
C LEU A 21 -20.53 -20.24 3.22
N ALA A 22 -21.13 -19.29 2.51
CA ALA A 22 -20.42 -18.41 1.58
C ALA A 22 -19.37 -17.53 2.29
N CYS A 23 -19.67 -17.08 3.52
CA CYS A 23 -18.70 -16.38 4.36
C CYS A 23 -17.52 -17.27 4.79
N ALA A 24 -17.79 -18.52 5.16
CA ALA A 24 -16.74 -19.49 5.50
C ALA A 24 -15.88 -19.84 4.26
N TYR A 25 -16.52 -19.94 3.10
CA TYR A 25 -15.86 -20.17 1.83
C TYR A 25 -14.94 -19.01 1.45
N LEU A 26 -15.40 -17.76 1.55
CA LEU A 26 -14.58 -16.57 1.32
C LEU A 26 -13.40 -16.50 2.30
N LYS A 27 -13.65 -16.73 3.60
CA LYS A 27 -12.60 -16.80 4.64
C LYS A 27 -11.51 -17.79 4.27
N GLY A 28 -11.88 -18.99 3.83
CA GLY A 28 -10.92 -20.04 3.46
C GLY A 28 -9.96 -19.66 2.32
N HIS A 29 -10.32 -18.66 1.52
CA HIS A 29 -9.51 -18.16 0.41
C HIS A 29 -8.73 -16.88 0.74
N LEU A 30 -8.89 -16.31 1.95
CA LEU A 30 -8.11 -15.16 2.39
C LEU A 30 -6.70 -15.61 2.80
N ILE A 31 -5.68 -14.87 2.35
CA ILE A 31 -4.27 -15.10 2.67
C ILE A 31 -3.57 -13.79 3.06
N GLY A 32 -2.47 -13.90 3.79
CA GLY A 32 -1.66 -12.75 4.22
C GLY A 32 -2.48 -11.69 4.98
N LYS A 33 -2.24 -10.42 4.66
CA LYS A 33 -2.90 -9.27 5.31
C LYS A 33 -4.43 -9.32 5.27
N ALA A 34 -5.03 -9.94 4.25
CA ALA A 34 -6.48 -10.11 4.18
C ALA A 34 -7.02 -11.14 5.17
N LYS A 35 -6.23 -12.19 5.46
CA LYS A 35 -6.54 -13.16 6.52
C LYS A 35 -6.38 -12.52 7.89
N ASP A 36 -5.27 -11.80 8.11
CA ASP A 36 -4.99 -11.11 9.37
C ASP A 36 -6.09 -10.08 9.69
N TRP A 37 -6.50 -9.28 8.70
CA TRP A 37 -7.63 -8.36 8.82
C TRP A 37 -8.93 -9.08 9.21
N PHE A 38 -9.20 -10.24 8.61
CA PHE A 38 -10.42 -10.99 8.91
C PHE A 38 -10.44 -11.50 10.36
N GLU A 39 -9.30 -11.98 10.86
CA GLU A 39 -9.17 -12.50 12.22
C GLU A 39 -9.31 -11.40 13.28
N ILE A 40 -8.80 -10.19 13.00
CA ILE A 40 -8.81 -9.07 13.95
C ILE A 40 -10.14 -8.30 13.94
N ILE A 41 -10.68 -7.97 12.75
CA ILE A 41 -11.83 -7.06 12.61
C ILE A 41 -12.92 -7.66 11.72
N GLY A 42 -12.55 -8.39 10.65
CA GLY A 42 -13.50 -8.91 9.67
C GLY A 42 -14.51 -9.91 10.22
N SER A 43 -14.18 -10.65 11.29
CA SER A 43 -15.07 -11.60 11.96
C SER A 43 -16.32 -10.94 12.56
N SER A 44 -16.23 -9.66 12.95
CA SER A 44 -17.37 -8.88 13.47
C SER A 44 -18.46 -8.61 12.41
N TYR A 45 -18.12 -8.70 11.13
CA TYR A 45 -19.07 -8.57 10.02
C TYR A 45 -19.81 -9.89 9.73
N VAL A 46 -19.48 -10.97 10.45
CA VAL A 46 -20.08 -12.32 10.27
C VAL A 46 -20.99 -12.70 11.45
N THR A 47 -20.89 -12.02 12.59
CA THR A 47 -21.57 -12.39 13.85
C THR A 47 -22.95 -11.74 14.07
N GLY A 48 -23.47 -10.96 13.12
CA GLY A 48 -24.81 -10.38 13.15
C GLY A 48 -25.86 -11.28 12.48
N THR A 49 -27.07 -11.30 13.04
CA THR A 49 -28.22 -12.19 12.75
C THR A 49 -28.80 -12.17 11.32
N ALA A 50 -28.11 -11.57 10.36
CA ALA A 50 -28.32 -11.77 8.93
C ALA A 50 -26.96 -11.63 8.25
N THR A 51 -26.30 -12.77 8.04
CA THR A 51 -25.01 -12.87 7.36
C THR A 51 -25.21 -12.46 5.91
N ASP A 52 -24.88 -11.22 5.56
CA ASP A 52 -24.92 -10.82 4.16
C ASP A 52 -23.50 -10.92 3.61
N PHE A 53 -23.25 -11.98 2.84
CA PHE A 53 -22.05 -12.15 2.05
C PHE A 53 -21.72 -10.88 1.24
N ALA A 54 -22.73 -10.07 0.88
CA ALA A 54 -22.54 -8.75 0.29
C ALA A 54 -21.85 -7.74 1.22
N GLN A 55 -22.21 -7.69 2.51
CA GLN A 55 -21.57 -6.81 3.50
C GLN A 55 -20.11 -7.19 3.73
N LEU A 56 -19.79 -8.49 3.82
CA LEU A 56 -18.40 -8.94 3.95
C LEU A 56 -17.57 -8.58 2.70
N LYS A 57 -18.13 -8.76 1.49
CA LYS A 57 -17.49 -8.31 0.24
C LYS A 57 -17.24 -6.80 0.23
N GLN A 58 -18.21 -6.01 0.68
CA GLN A 58 -18.09 -4.56 0.75
C GLN A 58 -17.04 -4.12 1.78
N ALA A 59 -17.04 -4.71 2.97
CA ALA A 59 -16.04 -4.46 4.01
C ALA A 59 -14.63 -4.80 3.53
N LEU A 60 -14.46 -5.93 2.84
CA LEU A 60 -13.19 -6.33 2.25
C LEU A 60 -12.75 -5.36 1.13
N THR A 61 -13.67 -4.92 0.29
CA THR A 61 -13.38 -3.94 -0.79
C THR A 61 -12.95 -2.58 -0.23
N ASN A 62 -13.60 -2.14 0.84
CA ASN A 62 -13.27 -0.88 1.52
C ASN A 62 -11.95 -0.96 2.28
N SER A 63 -11.64 -2.13 2.85
CA SER A 63 -10.42 -2.36 3.63
C SER A 63 -9.20 -2.61 2.76
N PHE A 64 -9.40 -3.11 1.54
CA PHE A 64 -8.37 -3.33 0.53
C PHE A 64 -8.71 -2.58 -0.76
N PRO A 65 -8.66 -1.23 -0.73
CA PRO A 65 -8.97 -0.44 -1.91
C PRO A 65 -8.07 -0.88 -3.07
N MET A 66 -8.68 -1.16 -4.23
CA MET A 66 -7.91 -1.47 -5.43
C MET A 66 -7.10 -0.25 -5.81
N VAL A 67 -5.80 -0.33 -5.59
CA VAL A 67 -4.83 0.51 -6.29
C VAL A 67 -4.85 0.08 -7.75
N ARG A 68 -5.69 0.73 -8.57
CA ARG A 68 -5.65 0.54 -10.03
C ARG A 68 -4.22 0.79 -10.50
N ASN A 69 -3.67 -0.15 -11.26
CA ASN A 69 -2.30 -0.11 -11.75
C ASN A 69 -1.23 -0.09 -10.65
N ARG A 70 -1.38 -0.92 -9.61
CA ARG A 70 -0.34 -1.11 -8.57
C ARG A 70 1.05 -1.28 -9.17
N SER A 71 1.21 -2.14 -10.19
CA SER A 71 2.48 -2.35 -10.89
C SER A 71 3.05 -1.09 -11.55
N VAL A 72 2.19 -0.19 -12.04
CA VAL A 72 2.62 1.10 -12.60
C VAL A 72 3.07 2.03 -11.49
N LEU A 73 2.39 2.04 -10.35
CA LEU A 73 2.81 2.84 -9.20
C LEU A 73 4.08 2.28 -8.54
N GLU A 74 4.25 0.97 -8.51
CA GLU A 74 5.50 0.32 -8.10
C GLU A 74 6.63 0.70 -9.04
N ALA A 75 6.43 0.60 -10.37
CA ALA A 75 7.40 1.07 -11.35
C ALA A 75 7.70 2.57 -11.21
N GLU A 76 6.68 3.40 -10.99
CA GLU A 76 6.85 4.83 -10.75
C GLU A 76 7.68 5.08 -9.48
N PHE A 77 7.42 4.33 -8.41
CA PHE A 77 8.15 4.46 -7.15
C PHE A 77 9.62 4.03 -7.28
N TYR A 78 9.89 2.92 -7.96
CA TYR A 78 11.25 2.36 -8.05
C TYR A 78 12.09 2.95 -9.18
N SER A 79 11.49 3.39 -10.28
CA SER A 79 12.22 3.77 -11.49
C SER A 79 12.22 5.28 -11.79
N SER A 80 11.32 6.06 -11.19
CA SER A 80 11.30 7.50 -11.44
C SER A 80 12.49 8.23 -10.81
N HIS A 81 12.97 9.25 -11.52
CA HIS A 81 14.00 10.18 -11.04
C HIS A 81 13.47 11.62 -11.18
N GLN A 82 13.95 12.52 -10.32
CA GLN A 82 13.59 13.94 -10.40
C GLN A 82 14.02 14.51 -11.76
N VAL A 83 13.05 14.97 -12.54
CA VAL A 83 13.31 15.68 -13.80
C VAL A 83 13.70 17.13 -13.53
N ARG A 84 14.51 17.74 -14.41
CA ARG A 84 15.01 19.11 -14.23
C ARG A 84 13.93 20.18 -14.06
N SER A 85 12.76 19.99 -14.66
CA SER A 85 11.63 20.92 -14.59
C SER A 85 10.79 20.76 -13.32
N GLN A 86 11.07 19.77 -12.48
CA GLN A 86 10.30 19.46 -11.27
C GLN A 86 11.04 19.93 -10.03
N THR A 87 10.32 20.57 -9.11
CA THR A 87 10.91 20.96 -7.82
C THR A 87 11.23 19.71 -6.97
N PRO A 88 12.26 19.75 -6.11
CA PRO A 88 12.58 18.62 -5.24
C PRO A 88 11.41 18.23 -4.34
N SER A 89 10.72 19.22 -3.76
CA SER A 89 9.56 19.02 -2.90
C SER A 89 8.43 18.28 -3.62
N ASP A 90 8.10 18.67 -4.86
CA ASP A 90 7.05 18.01 -5.64
C ASP A 90 7.39 16.54 -5.92
N PHE A 91 8.66 16.26 -6.21
CA PHE A 91 9.12 14.90 -6.44
C PHE A 91 9.03 14.04 -5.17
N VAL A 92 9.48 14.57 -4.03
CA VAL A 92 9.39 13.91 -2.73
C VAL A 92 7.93 13.64 -2.35
N TYR A 93 7.06 14.65 -2.46
CA TYR A 93 5.63 14.49 -2.16
C TYR A 93 4.96 13.44 -3.03
N LYS A 94 5.32 13.36 -4.32
CA LYS A 94 4.82 12.33 -5.22
C LYS A 94 5.21 10.94 -4.72
N LEU A 95 6.50 10.70 -4.41
CA LEU A 95 6.95 9.40 -3.93
C LEU A 95 6.34 9.01 -2.58
N LEU A 96 6.19 9.96 -1.64
CA LEU A 96 5.52 9.72 -0.36
C LEU A 96 4.04 9.35 -0.54
N LYS A 97 3.33 10.03 -1.44
CA LYS A 97 1.94 9.67 -1.77
C LYS A 97 1.86 8.26 -2.36
N ILE A 98 2.78 7.92 -3.26
CA ILE A 98 2.82 6.58 -3.86
C ILE A 98 3.12 5.51 -2.80
N GLN A 99 4.10 5.72 -1.90
CA GLN A 99 4.39 4.78 -0.81
C GLN A 99 3.16 4.56 0.08
N LYS A 100 2.46 5.64 0.46
CA LYS A 100 1.24 5.54 1.27
C LYS A 100 0.11 4.77 0.57
N ILE A 101 0.00 4.92 -0.75
CA ILE A 101 -0.99 4.18 -1.56
C ILE A 101 -0.60 2.70 -1.67
N LEU A 102 0.69 2.41 -1.82
CA LEU A 102 1.18 1.04 -1.97
C LEU A 102 1.30 0.28 -0.64
N ASP A 103 1.26 1.01 0.48
CA ASP A 103 1.34 0.52 1.86
C ASP A 103 2.54 -0.43 2.06
N PHE A 104 3.72 -0.01 1.62
CA PHE A 104 4.93 -0.79 1.81
C PHE A 104 5.34 -0.83 3.28
N GLU A 105 5.64 -2.01 3.79
CA GLU A 105 6.45 -2.15 5.02
C GLU A 105 7.88 -1.70 4.71
N MET A 106 8.16 -0.42 4.94
CA MET A 106 9.47 0.18 4.77
C MET A 106 9.76 1.07 5.97
N THR A 107 10.97 0.98 6.52
CA THR A 107 11.40 1.90 7.58
C THR A 107 11.55 3.31 7.02
N GLU A 108 11.40 4.31 7.88
CA GLU A 108 11.57 5.72 7.52
C GLU A 108 12.95 5.98 6.89
N GLU A 109 14.00 5.36 7.44
CA GLU A 109 15.36 5.43 6.90
C GLU A 109 15.47 4.87 5.48
N ASN A 110 14.89 3.69 5.23
CA ASN A 110 14.92 3.08 3.89
C ASN A 110 14.14 3.92 2.87
N LEU A 111 13.02 4.51 3.30
CA LEU A 111 12.22 5.40 2.45
C LEU A 111 12.99 6.68 2.11
N LEU A 112 13.63 7.31 3.10
CA LEU A 112 14.47 8.49 2.90
C LEU A 112 15.63 8.21 1.95
N ASN A 113 16.38 7.13 2.19
CA ASN A 113 17.49 6.72 1.33
C ASN A 113 17.01 6.47 -0.11
N HIS A 114 15.88 5.78 -0.28
CA HIS A 114 15.28 5.53 -1.59
C HIS A 114 14.93 6.83 -2.33
N ILE A 115 14.36 7.81 -1.64
CA ILE A 115 13.97 9.09 -2.22
C ILE A 115 15.22 9.93 -2.58
N ILE A 116 16.19 10.02 -1.68
CA ILE A 116 17.40 10.82 -1.86
C ILE A 116 18.17 10.38 -3.11
N MET A 117 18.38 9.08 -3.30
CA MET A 117 19.11 8.54 -4.46
C MET A 117 18.44 8.84 -5.82
N ARG A 118 17.17 9.27 -5.81
CA ARG A 118 16.39 9.59 -7.02
C ARG A 118 16.20 11.08 -7.23
N LEU A 119 16.72 11.92 -6.33
CA LEU A 119 16.79 13.35 -6.55
C LEU A 119 17.76 13.68 -7.69
N SER A 120 17.64 14.87 -8.24
CA SER A 120 18.57 15.32 -9.27
C SER A 120 19.99 15.39 -8.70
N PRO A 121 21.04 15.15 -9.51
CA PRO A 121 22.42 15.19 -9.04
C PRO A 121 22.80 16.51 -8.35
N GLN A 122 22.22 17.62 -8.79
CA GLN A 122 22.44 18.94 -8.19
C GLN A 122 21.95 19.01 -6.75
N VAL A 123 20.80 18.40 -6.46
CA VAL A 123 20.21 18.37 -5.12
C VAL A 123 20.96 17.36 -4.25
N MET A 124 21.30 16.18 -4.79
CA MET A 124 22.09 15.17 -4.06
C MET A 124 23.44 15.73 -3.61
N ASN A 125 24.18 16.39 -4.51
CA ASN A 125 25.46 17.02 -4.18
C ASN A 125 25.31 18.06 -3.05
N TYR A 126 24.21 18.81 -3.03
CA TYR A 126 23.94 19.78 -1.97
C TYR A 126 23.69 19.09 -0.62
N VAL A 127 22.91 18.01 -0.62
CA VAL A 127 22.62 17.21 0.59
C VAL A 127 23.89 16.59 1.17
N GLU A 128 24.76 16.01 0.33
CA GLU A 128 26.04 15.44 0.75
C GLU A 128 26.98 16.48 1.36
N VAL A 129 27.10 17.64 0.71
CA VAL A 129 27.91 18.76 1.22
C VAL A 129 27.37 19.26 2.55
N PHE A 130 26.05 19.43 2.66
CA PHE A 130 25.42 19.90 3.89
C PHE A 130 25.62 18.92 5.05
N ALA A 131 25.41 17.62 4.81
CA ALA A 131 25.64 16.57 5.80
C ALA A 131 27.11 16.54 6.26
N THR A 132 28.05 16.69 5.32
CA THR A 132 29.49 16.74 5.61
C THR A 132 29.86 17.97 6.46
N LEU A 133 29.24 19.12 6.20
CA LEU A 133 29.47 20.35 6.94
C LEU A 133 28.90 20.28 8.37
N GLN A 134 27.77 19.62 8.59
CA GLN A 134 27.21 19.43 9.92
C GLN A 134 27.99 18.45 10.80
N GLN A 135 28.74 17.53 10.21
CA GLN A 135 29.60 16.58 10.94
C GLN A 135 30.98 17.15 11.29
N ARG A 136 31.32 18.36 10.83
CA ARG A 136 32.56 19.01 11.27
C ARG A 136 32.36 19.54 12.69
N PRO A 137 33.23 19.17 13.66
CA PRO A 137 33.22 19.81 14.96
C PRO A 137 33.44 21.31 14.76
N ASN A 138 32.68 22.15 15.47
CA ASN A 138 32.86 23.60 15.46
C ASN A 138 34.30 23.95 15.82
N PHE A 139 35.13 24.24 14.82
CA PHE A 139 36.50 24.74 15.00
C PHE A 139 36.53 26.23 15.37
N TYR A 140 35.56 26.68 16.16
CA TYR A 140 35.57 27.99 16.80
C TYR A 140 35.43 27.78 18.30
N ASN A 141 36.58 27.59 18.95
CA ASN A 141 36.95 28.13 20.25
C ASN A 141 38.47 28.02 20.41
#